data_AF-A0A971HTE0-F1
#
_entry.id   AF-A0A971HTE0-F1
#
_cell.length_a   1.000
_cell.length_b   1.000
_cell.length_c   1.000
_cell.angle_alpha   90.00
_cell.angle_beta   90.00
_cell.angle_gamma   90.00
#
_symmetry.space_group_name_H-M   'P 1'
#
loop_
_entity.id
_entity.type
_entity.pdbx_description
1 polymer ?
#
loop_
_entity_poly.entity_id
_entity_poly.type
_entity_poly.pdbx_seq_one_letter_code
_entity_poly.pdbx_strand_id
1 'polypeptide(L)'
;MLKKYTTLAMLVASAAALQIIESPLPRFLPWLKPGLANALSLYALVKLSAAGGVIVAIFRTFLASLLLGTLFSPVFIMSFVGALSSALLMGLLYKAFSKVTNEILSISGALINNLSQLAVIQIMFAENINFMFHIAIMIWVSIPSGYIVAKIVNELLRRTADA
;
A
#
# COMPACT_ATOMS: atom_id res chain seq x y z
N MET A 1 16.82 2.11 21.03
CA MET A 1 16.10 3.08 20.18
C MET A 1 16.63 3.13 18.76
N LEU A 2 17.94 3.32 18.52
CA LEU A 2 18.51 3.39 17.15
C LEU A 2 18.06 2.24 16.23
N LYS A 3 18.15 0.99 16.69
CA LYS A 3 17.80 -0.20 15.89
C LYS A 3 16.40 -0.10 15.24
N LYS A 4 15.40 0.41 15.96
CA LYS A 4 14.03 0.56 15.46
C LYS A 4 13.95 1.56 14.30
N TYR A 5 14.62 2.70 14.42
CA TYR A 5 14.65 3.71 13.37
C TYR A 5 15.46 3.25 12.16
N THR A 6 16.55 2.51 12.38
CA THR A 6 17.34 1.92 11.29
C THR A 6 16.50 0.90 10.51
N THR A 7 15.79 -0.01 11.18
CA THR A 7 14.90 -0.97 10.51
C THR A 7 13.78 -0.26 9.74
N LEU A 8 13.18 0.77 10.32
CA LEU A 8 12.16 1.58 9.65
C LEU A 8 12.71 2.25 8.38
N ALA A 9 13.90 2.86 8.45
CA ALA A 9 14.56 3.49 7.30
C ALA A 9 14.88 2.46 6.20
N MET A 10 15.33 1.27 6.57
CA MET A 10 15.55 0.17 5.63
C MET A 10 14.24 -0.26 4.95
N LEU A 11 13.15 -0.38 5.70
CA LEU A 11 11.84 -0.73 5.14
C LEU A 11 11.32 0.36 4.19
N VAL A 12 11.48 1.64 4.56
CA VAL A 12 11.16 2.78 3.69
C VAL A 12 11.93 2.71 2.38
N ALA A 13 13.25 2.52 2.45
CA ALA A 13 14.13 2.46 1.27
C ALA A 13 13.75 1.29 0.36
N SER A 14 13.58 0.09 0.92
CA SER A 14 13.16 -1.10 0.18
C SER A 14 11.78 -0.94 -0.44
N ALA A 15 10.83 -0.31 0.26
CA ALA A 15 9.49 -0.08 -0.25
C ALA A 15 9.46 0.96 -1.37
N ALA A 16 10.31 1.99 -1.28
CA ALA A 16 10.49 2.96 -2.36
C ALA A 16 11.11 2.29 -3.59
N ALA A 17 12.14 1.47 -3.41
CA ALA A 17 12.76 0.71 -4.50
C ALA A 17 11.76 -0.23 -5.20
N LEU A 18 10.97 -0.99 -4.43
CA LEU A 18 9.91 -1.85 -4.98
C LEU A 18 8.87 -1.03 -5.75
N GLN A 19 8.44 0.12 -5.22
CA GLN A 19 7.50 0.99 -5.92
C GLN A 19 8.05 1.51 -7.26
N ILE A 20 9.34 1.85 -7.32
CA ILE A 20 10.02 2.27 -8.55
C ILE A 20 10.07 1.11 -9.55
N ILE A 21 10.46 -0.08 -9.10
CA ILE A 21 10.53 -1.30 -9.93
C ILE A 21 9.15 -1.71 -10.45
N GLU A 22 8.10 -1.53 -9.65
CA GLU A 22 6.71 -1.81 -10.06
C GLU A 22 6.14 -0.76 -11.02
N SER A 23 6.70 0.46 -11.06
CA SER A 23 6.18 1.55 -11.88
C SER A 23 6.16 1.27 -13.39
N PRO A 24 7.22 0.71 -14.01
CA PRO A 24 7.24 0.39 -15.44
C PRO A 24 6.53 -0.93 -15.79
N LEU A 25 6.13 -1.76 -14.80
CA LEU A 25 5.52 -3.05 -15.10
C LEU A 25 4.19 -2.86 -15.84
N PRO A 26 3.97 -3.59 -16.96
CA PRO A 26 2.68 -3.58 -17.63
C PRO A 26 1.61 -4.04 -16.65
N ARG A 27 0.54 -3.27 -16.54
CA ARG A 27 -0.55 -3.59 -15.62
C ARG A 27 -1.26 -4.83 -16.18
N PHE A 28 -1.17 -5.97 -15.48
CA PHE A 28 -1.80 -7.23 -15.91
C PHE A 28 -3.31 -7.07 -16.20
N LEU A 29 -3.96 -6.20 -15.43
CA LEU A 29 -5.26 -5.58 -15.69
C LEU A 29 -5.08 -4.07 -15.52
N PRO A 30 -5.89 -3.19 -16.16
CA PRO A 30 -5.79 -1.74 -16.01
C PRO A 30 -5.70 -1.23 -14.56
N TRP A 31 -6.15 -2.06 -13.60
CA TRP A 31 -6.29 -1.79 -12.18
C TRP A 31 -5.53 -2.75 -11.25
N LEU A 32 -4.83 -3.79 -11.75
CA LEU A 32 -4.12 -4.76 -10.90
C LEU A 32 -2.63 -4.41 -10.82
N LYS A 33 -2.22 -3.78 -9.71
CA LYS A 33 -0.81 -3.72 -9.30
C LYS A 33 -0.52 -4.85 -8.30
N PRO A 34 0.68 -5.47 -8.35
CA PRO A 34 1.05 -6.54 -7.42
C PRO A 34 1.06 -6.07 -5.95
N GLY A 35 1.31 -4.77 -5.72
CA GLY A 35 1.21 -4.16 -4.40
C GLY A 35 2.40 -4.49 -3.50
N LEU A 36 3.57 -4.80 -4.08
CA LEU A 36 4.77 -5.18 -3.33
C LEU A 36 5.22 -4.06 -2.38
N ALA A 37 5.11 -2.80 -2.81
CA ALA A 37 5.38 -1.67 -1.93
C ALA A 37 4.40 -1.58 -0.73
N ASN A 38 3.15 -2.00 -0.92
CA ASN A 38 2.16 -2.09 0.17
C ASN A 38 2.48 -3.24 1.13
N ALA A 39 3.10 -4.33 0.65
CA ALA A 39 3.53 -5.45 1.48
C ALA A 39 4.48 -5.01 2.60
N LEU A 40 5.47 -4.15 2.28
CA LEU A 40 6.38 -3.64 3.29
C LEU A 40 5.72 -2.65 4.27
N SER A 41 4.67 -1.95 3.83
CA SER A 41 3.87 -1.10 4.72
C SER A 41 3.06 -1.94 5.72
N LEU A 42 2.45 -3.04 5.25
CA LEU A 42 1.75 -4.01 6.10
C LEU A 42 2.72 -4.77 7.02
N TYR A 43 3.88 -5.19 6.52
CA TYR A 43 4.93 -5.80 7.34
C TYR A 43 5.36 -4.88 8.48
N ALA A 44 5.64 -3.59 8.18
CA ALA A 44 5.99 -2.61 9.19
C ALA A 44 4.87 -2.38 10.22
N LEU A 45 3.62 -2.38 9.74
CA LEU A 45 2.44 -2.26 10.59
C LEU A 45 2.38 -3.39 11.63
N VAL A 46 2.54 -4.64 11.18
CA VAL A 46 2.39 -5.83 12.01
C VAL A 46 3.64 -6.09 12.88
N LYS A 47 4.85 -5.94 12.35
CA LYS A 47 6.10 -6.24 13.06
C LYS A 47 6.55 -5.11 13.99
N LEU A 48 6.33 -3.84 13.61
CA LEU A 48 6.83 -2.68 14.36
C LEU A 48 5.72 -1.97 15.12
N SER A 49 4.72 -1.44 14.42
CA SER A 49 3.55 -0.75 14.96
C SER A 49 2.69 -0.16 13.84
N ALA A 50 1.41 0.13 14.13
CA ALA A 50 0.53 0.88 13.23
C ALA A 50 1.17 2.20 12.71
N ALA A 51 1.84 2.95 13.59
CA ALA A 51 2.55 4.16 13.19
C ALA A 51 3.71 3.86 12.21
N GLY A 52 4.43 2.76 12.43
CA GLY A 52 5.49 2.31 11.51
C GLY A 52 4.99 2.03 10.10
N GLY A 53 3.84 1.38 9.96
CA GLY A 53 3.20 1.14 8.66
C GLY A 53 2.83 2.42 7.92
N VAL A 54 2.26 3.40 8.63
CA VAL A 54 1.90 4.72 8.08
C VAL A 54 3.16 5.50 7.66
N ILE A 55 4.20 5.49 8.50
CA ILE A 55 5.49 6.13 8.17
C ILE A 55 6.08 5.51 6.91
N VAL A 56 6.09 4.17 6.79
CA VAL A 56 6.58 3.51 5.58
C VAL A 56 5.77 3.93 4.35
N ALA A 57 4.44 4.00 4.44
CA ALA A 57 3.58 4.42 3.33
C ALA A 57 3.84 5.86 2.86
N ILE A 58 4.00 6.80 3.80
CA ILE A 58 4.26 8.22 3.52
C ILE A 58 5.63 8.38 2.86
N PHE A 59 6.69 7.89 3.50
CA PHE A 59 8.04 8.16 3.03
C PHE A 59 8.35 7.39 1.74
N ARG A 60 7.87 6.15 1.58
CA ARG A 60 8.13 5.40 0.35
C ARG A 60 7.53 6.06 -0.88
N THR A 61 6.32 6.61 -0.76
CA THR A 61 5.62 7.25 -1.88
C THR A 61 6.26 8.58 -2.22
N PHE A 62 6.66 9.35 -1.20
CA PHE A 62 7.43 10.58 -1.38
C PHE A 62 8.78 10.32 -2.07
N LEU A 63 9.58 9.38 -1.56
CA LEU A 63 10.90 9.03 -2.12
C LEU A 63 10.79 8.47 -3.54
N ALA A 64 9.87 7.54 -3.78
CA ALA A 64 9.68 6.96 -5.11
C ALA A 64 9.29 8.03 -6.14
N SER A 65 8.35 8.92 -5.80
CA SER A 65 7.95 10.00 -6.71
C SER A 65 9.03 11.06 -6.90
N LEU A 66 9.83 11.36 -5.88
CA LEU A 66 11.00 12.23 -6.01
C LEU A 66 12.01 11.64 -7.00
N LEU A 67 12.35 10.36 -6.87
CA LEU A 67 13.32 9.67 -7.73
C LEU A 67 12.82 9.48 -9.17
N LEU A 68 11.52 9.25 -9.34
CA LEU A 68 10.89 9.15 -10.66
C LEU A 68 10.66 10.53 -11.33
N GLY A 69 10.93 11.64 -10.64
CA GLY A 69 10.63 12.98 -11.16
C GLY A 69 9.13 13.29 -11.29
N THR A 70 8.29 12.58 -10.55
CA THR A 70 6.82 12.70 -10.57
C THR A 70 6.26 13.38 -9.32
N LEU A 71 7.11 13.98 -8.49
CA LEU A 71 6.70 14.66 -7.27
C LEU A 71 5.70 15.78 -7.60
N PHE A 72 4.62 15.88 -6.82
CA PHE A 72 3.49 16.81 -7.04
C PHE A 72 2.71 16.62 -8.35
N SER A 73 3.00 15.58 -9.14
CA SER A 73 2.15 15.20 -10.27
C SER A 73 0.83 14.56 -9.79
N PRO A 74 -0.19 14.47 -10.65
CA PRO A 74 -1.40 13.69 -10.35
C PRO A 74 -1.10 12.23 -9.96
N VAL A 75 -0.04 11.64 -10.53
CA VAL A 75 0.41 10.28 -10.21
C VAL A 75 0.91 10.18 -8.77
N PHE A 76 1.65 11.20 -8.29
CA PHE A 76 2.06 11.29 -6.90
C PHE A 76 0.84 11.41 -5.97
N ILE A 77 -0.09 12.32 -6.27
CA ILE A 77 -1.28 12.53 -5.41
C ILE A 77 -2.09 11.24 -5.30
N MET A 78 -2.36 10.57 -6.44
CA MET A 78 -3.02 9.27 -6.46
C MET A 78 -2.29 8.23 -5.58
N SER A 79 -0.97 8.08 -5.77
CA SER A 79 -0.19 7.10 -5.01
C SER A 79 -0.13 7.44 -3.53
N PHE A 80 0.03 8.70 -3.17
CA PHE A 80 0.18 9.16 -1.80
C PHE A 80 -1.13 9.01 -1.03
N VAL A 81 -2.23 9.52 -1.56
CA VAL A 81 -3.56 9.42 -0.95
C VAL A 81 -3.99 7.97 -0.84
N GLY A 82 -3.79 7.16 -1.88
CA GLY A 82 -4.07 5.73 -1.84
C GLY A 82 -3.29 4.99 -0.74
N ALA A 83 -1.97 5.18 -0.71
CA ALA A 83 -1.11 4.53 0.28
C ALA A 83 -1.42 4.98 1.71
N LEU A 84 -1.67 6.27 1.92
CA LEU A 84 -1.98 6.84 3.22
C LEU A 84 -3.33 6.33 3.75
N SER A 85 -4.40 6.44 2.96
CA SER A 85 -5.73 5.96 3.34
C SER A 85 -5.71 4.46 3.65
N SER A 86 -5.00 3.68 2.84
CA SER A 86 -4.79 2.24 3.05
C SER A 86 -4.10 1.94 4.38
N ALA A 87 -2.96 2.59 4.64
CA ALA A 87 -2.20 2.39 5.87
C ALA A 87 -2.97 2.82 7.12
N LEU A 88 -3.73 3.92 7.03
CA LEU A 88 -4.62 4.37 8.10
C LEU A 88 -5.72 3.36 8.39
N LEU A 89 -6.43 2.87 7.37
CA LEU A 89 -7.47 1.86 7.57
C LEU A 89 -6.87 0.59 8.20
N MET A 90 -5.76 0.07 7.66
CA MET A 90 -5.12 -1.12 8.22
C MET A 90 -4.70 -0.87 9.67
N GLY A 91 -4.15 0.30 9.99
CA GLY A 91 -3.75 0.65 11.36
C GLY A 91 -4.94 0.75 12.32
N LEU A 92 -6.08 1.25 11.85
CA LEU A 92 -7.33 1.29 12.61
C LEU A 92 -7.88 -0.12 12.85
N LEU A 93 -7.98 -0.94 11.81
CA LEU A 93 -8.46 -2.32 11.91
C LEU A 93 -7.59 -3.16 12.85
N TYR A 94 -6.26 -3.01 12.76
CA TYR A 94 -5.31 -3.71 13.61
C TYR A 94 -5.45 -3.33 15.09
N LYS A 95 -5.80 -2.09 15.40
CA LYS A 95 -6.05 -1.63 16.78
C LYS A 95 -7.45 -1.98 17.28
N ALA A 96 -8.45 -1.93 16.41
CA ALA A 96 -9.84 -2.16 16.77
C ALA A 96 -10.15 -3.65 16.99
N PHE A 97 -9.47 -4.55 16.27
CA PHE A 97 -9.74 -5.99 16.30
C PHE A 97 -8.51 -6.77 16.75
N SER A 98 -8.62 -7.47 17.89
CA SER A 98 -7.50 -8.24 18.46
C SER A 98 -7.11 -9.51 17.68
N LYS A 99 -7.97 -9.97 16.75
CA LYS A 99 -7.78 -11.21 15.97
C LYS A 99 -7.92 -11.02 14.46
N VAL A 100 -7.67 -9.82 13.95
CA VAL A 100 -7.70 -9.58 12.50
C VAL A 100 -6.52 -10.28 11.84
N THR A 101 -6.77 -10.99 10.72
CA THR A 101 -5.71 -11.67 9.97
C THR A 101 -4.99 -10.70 9.03
N ASN A 102 -3.75 -11.04 8.66
CA ASN A 102 -2.98 -10.25 7.69
C ASN A 102 -3.65 -10.24 6.30
N GLU A 103 -4.37 -11.31 5.96
CA GLU A 103 -5.20 -11.41 4.76
C GLU A 103 -6.30 -10.34 4.75
N ILE A 104 -7.08 -10.22 5.84
CA ILE A 104 -8.15 -9.21 5.94
C ILE A 104 -7.56 -7.81 5.86
N LEU A 105 -6.50 -7.53 6.63
CA LEU A 105 -5.83 -6.22 6.60
C LEU A 105 -5.37 -5.85 5.19
N SER A 106 -4.68 -6.77 4.52
CA SER A 106 -4.14 -6.56 3.18
C SER A 106 -5.23 -6.36 2.14
N ILE A 107 -6.29 -7.18 2.15
CA ILE A 107 -7.42 -7.07 1.21
C ILE A 107 -8.17 -5.75 1.42
N SER A 108 -8.48 -5.39 2.67
CA SER A 108 -9.10 -4.10 2.99
C SER A 108 -8.20 -2.91 2.62
N GLY A 109 -6.89 -3.03 2.85
CA GLY A 109 -5.90 -2.05 2.46
C GLY A 109 -5.81 -1.86 0.95
N ALA A 110 -5.80 -2.95 0.17
CA ALA A 110 -5.79 -2.92 -1.28
C ALA A 110 -7.06 -2.25 -1.82
N LEU A 111 -8.23 -2.59 -1.26
CA LEU A 111 -9.50 -1.99 -1.62
C LEU A 111 -9.49 -0.47 -1.39
N ILE A 112 -9.13 -0.01 -0.19
CA ILE A 112 -9.09 1.42 0.11
C ILE A 112 -8.06 2.17 -0.72
N ASN A 113 -6.89 1.57 -0.98
CA ASN A 113 -5.89 2.18 -1.86
C ASN A 113 -6.49 2.44 -3.25
N ASN A 114 -7.15 1.43 -3.82
CA ASN A 114 -7.75 1.49 -5.14
C ASN A 114 -8.91 2.49 -5.19
N LEU A 115 -9.82 2.44 -4.22
CA LEU A 115 -10.95 3.38 -4.11
C LEU A 115 -10.49 4.83 -3.94
N SER A 116 -9.44 5.06 -3.15
CA SER A 116 -8.88 6.40 -2.94
C SER A 116 -8.25 6.94 -4.22
N GLN A 117 -7.54 6.10 -4.98
CA GLN A 117 -7.00 6.50 -6.29
C GLN A 117 -8.12 6.85 -7.28
N LEU A 118 -9.18 6.03 -7.33
CA LEU A 118 -10.34 6.30 -8.17
C LEU A 118 -11.04 7.62 -7.78
N ALA A 119 -11.21 7.88 -6.48
CA ALA A 119 -11.78 9.14 -5.99
C ALA A 119 -10.92 10.35 -6.37
N VAL A 120 -9.59 10.25 -6.25
CA VAL A 120 -8.67 11.32 -6.67
C VAL A 120 -8.78 11.58 -8.17
N ILE A 121 -8.84 10.53 -9.00
CA ILE A 121 -9.02 10.68 -10.45
C ILE A 121 -10.30 11.44 -10.77
N GLN A 122 -11.41 11.04 -10.16
CA GLN A 122 -12.72 11.67 -10.34
C GLN A 122 -12.70 13.16 -9.98
N ILE A 123 -12.09 13.50 -8.83
CA ILE A 123 -12.03 14.88 -8.35
C ILE A 123 -11.10 15.74 -9.23
N MET A 124 -9.94 15.21 -9.63
CA MET A 124 -8.92 16.00 -10.35
C MET A 124 -9.22 16.18 -11.83
N PHE A 125 -9.79 15.17 -12.48
CA PHE A 125 -9.99 15.17 -13.94
C PHE A 125 -11.46 15.39 -14.33
N ALA A 126 -12.38 15.47 -13.36
CA ALA A 126 -13.81 15.65 -13.56
C ALA A 126 -14.41 14.71 -14.63
N GLU A 127 -13.84 13.51 -14.76
CA GLU A 127 -14.28 12.56 -15.77
C GLU A 127 -15.64 12.00 -15.37
N ASN A 128 -16.59 11.92 -16.30
CA ASN A 128 -17.85 11.18 -16.14
C ASN A 128 -17.61 9.66 -16.18
N ILE A 129 -16.60 9.18 -15.46
CA ILE A 129 -16.39 7.74 -15.28
C ILE A 129 -17.56 7.21 -14.44
N ASN A 130 -18.21 6.14 -14.89
CA ASN A 130 -19.22 5.44 -14.12
C ASN A 130 -18.58 4.85 -12.84
N PHE A 131 -18.62 5.63 -11.76
CA PHE A 131 -17.95 5.36 -10.49
C PHE A 131 -18.38 4.02 -9.90
N MET A 132 -19.66 3.69 -10.00
CA MET A 132 -20.25 2.47 -9.45
C MET A 132 -19.74 1.21 -10.14
N PHE A 133 -19.59 1.26 -11.48
CA PHE A 133 -19.01 0.17 -12.25
C PHE A 133 -17.54 -0.10 -11.87
N HIS A 134 -16.76 0.96 -11.66
CA HIS A 134 -15.34 0.84 -11.30
C HIS A 134 -15.14 0.29 -9.88
N ILE A 135 -16.00 0.68 -8.93
CA ILE A 135 -16.01 0.10 -7.58
C ILE A 135 -16.20 -1.41 -7.65
N ALA A 136 -17.18 -1.89 -8.43
CA ALA A 136 -17.46 -3.32 -8.56
C ALA A 136 -16.21 -4.09 -9.05
N ILE A 137 -15.53 -3.57 -10.06
CA ILE A 137 -14.28 -4.14 -10.57
C ILE A 137 -13.17 -4.11 -9.51
N MET A 138 -13.01 -2.99 -8.79
CA MET A 138 -11.95 -2.82 -7.80
C MET A 138 -12.08 -3.79 -6.62
N ILE A 139 -13.31 -4.14 -6.20
CA ILE A 139 -13.53 -5.16 -5.18
C ILE A 139 -12.94 -6.49 -5.64
N TRP A 140 -13.27 -6.92 -6.86
CA TRP A 140 -12.77 -8.19 -7.42
C TRP A 140 -11.25 -8.20 -7.59
N VAL A 141 -10.65 -7.08 -8.00
CA VAL A 141 -9.20 -6.96 -8.21
C VAL A 141 -8.43 -6.90 -6.89
N SER A 142 -9.03 -6.35 -5.83
CA SER A 142 -8.35 -6.15 -4.54
C SER A 142 -8.20 -7.44 -3.73
N ILE A 143 -9.10 -8.42 -3.93
CA ILE A 143 -9.04 -9.73 -3.25
C ILE A 143 -7.76 -10.51 -3.61
N PRO A 144 -7.47 -10.82 -4.90
CA PRO A 144 -6.27 -11.59 -5.25
C PRO A 144 -4.99 -10.80 -4.95
N SER A 145 -4.95 -9.50 -5.23
CA SER A 145 -3.81 -8.64 -4.91
C SER A 145 -3.52 -8.63 -3.40
N GLY A 146 -4.54 -8.35 -2.59
CA GLY A 146 -4.41 -8.33 -1.14
C GLY A 146 -4.00 -9.69 -0.56
N TYR A 147 -4.55 -10.78 -1.10
CA TYR A 147 -4.18 -12.13 -0.66
C TYR A 147 -2.71 -12.47 -0.96
N ILE A 148 -2.21 -12.15 -2.16
CA ILE A 148 -0.80 -12.35 -2.52
C ILE A 148 0.10 -11.56 -1.57
N VAL A 149 -0.21 -10.28 -1.36
CA VAL A 149 0.53 -9.41 -0.43
C VAL A 149 0.54 -9.99 0.99
N ALA A 150 -0.59 -10.49 1.48
CA ALA A 150 -0.68 -11.10 2.80
C ALA A 150 0.21 -12.35 2.93
N LYS A 151 0.24 -13.22 1.91
CA LYS A 151 1.13 -14.38 1.89
C LYS A 151 2.60 -13.99 1.93
N ILE A 152 2.99 -12.98 1.16
CA ILE A 152 4.36 -12.44 1.18
C ILE A 152 4.70 -11.94 2.59
N VAL A 153 3.81 -11.16 3.22
CA VAL A 153 4.03 -10.63 4.56
C VAL A 153 4.11 -11.75 5.61
N ASN A 154 3.23 -12.75 5.54
CA ASN A 154 3.27 -13.90 6.45
C ASN A 154 4.60 -14.66 6.35
N GLU A 155 5.12 -14.87 5.13
CA GLU A 155 6.41 -15.52 4.93
C GLU A 155 7.58 -14.66 5.43
N LEU A 156 7.54 -13.34 5.21
CA LEU A 156 8.54 -12.41 5.77
C LEU A 156 8.52 -12.41 7.30
N LEU A 157 7.33 -12.42 7.91
CA LEU A 157 7.17 -12.49 9.35
C LEU A 157 7.72 -13.80 9.91
N ARG A 158 7.48 -14.93 9.24
CA ARG A 158 8.01 -16.25 9.59
C ARG A 158 9.55 -16.24 9.58
N ARG A 159 10.17 -15.81 8.49
CA ARG A 159 11.63 -15.76 8.35
C ARG A 159 12.33 -14.79 9.31
N THR A 160 11.63 -13.76 9.76
CA THR A 160 12.16 -12.76 10.72
C THR A 160 11.70 -13.02 12.16
N ALA A 161 10.99 -14.11 12.41
CA ALA A 161 10.73 -14.62 13.76
C ALA A 161 11.88 -15.53 14.23
N ASP A 162 12.58 -16.17 13.29
CA ASP A 162 13.71 -17.07 13.54
C ASP A 162 15.07 -16.36 13.66
N ALA A 163 15.11 -15.02 13.63
CA ALA A 163 16.31 -14.16 13.64
C ALA A 163 16.24 -13.12 14.76
#